data_AF-A0ABD3MTE9-F1
#
_entry.id   AF-A0ABD3MTE9-F1
#
_cell.length_a   1.000
_cell.length_b   1.000
_cell.length_c   1.000
_cell.angle_alpha   90.00
_cell.angle_beta   90.00
_cell.angle_gamma   90.00
#
_symmetry.space_group_name_H-M   'P 1'
#
loop_
_entity.id
_entity.type
_entity.pdbx_description
1 polymer ?
#
loop_
_entity_poly.entity_id
_entity_poly.type
_entity_poly.pdbx_seq_one_letter_code
_entity_poly.pdbx_strand_id
1 'polypeptide(L)'
;MSWMFYAADLFKGDLSNWDVSSVTNMHGMFYGASAFNGDLSSWDVSSVTTMSSMFWAATAFNGNLSSWNVSSVTGMGWMFNGAISFNGDLSSWDVSSVTDMTFNQDLCAWADIFPYSSASNIFTNSGCAFDGTPQLDQRGPFCASSSCTIS
;
A
#
# COMPACT_ATOMS: atom_id res chain seq x y z
N MET A 1 -2.47 -3.11 -17.35
CA MET A 1 -3.83 -2.76 -16.94
C MET A 1 -3.87 -1.41 -16.21
N SER A 2 -3.14 -0.40 -16.69
CA SER A 2 -3.10 0.91 -16.03
C SER A 2 -4.44 1.65 -16.16
N TRP A 3 -4.86 2.33 -15.09
CA TRP A 3 -6.06 3.19 -15.04
C TRP A 3 -7.40 2.52 -15.38
N MET A 4 -7.47 1.18 -15.38
CA MET A 4 -8.61 0.45 -15.92
C MET A 4 -9.96 0.79 -15.24
N PHE A 5 -9.95 1.02 -13.92
CA PHE A 5 -11.12 1.40 -13.13
C PHE A 5 -10.94 2.79 -12.48
N TYR A 6 -10.21 3.69 -13.16
CA TYR A 6 -10.04 5.06 -12.70
C TYR A 6 -11.38 5.78 -12.48
N ALA A 7 -11.57 6.32 -11.28
CA ALA A 7 -12.77 7.02 -10.82
C ALA A 7 -14.07 6.25 -11.06
N ALA A 8 -13.99 4.91 -11.08
CA ALA A 8 -15.14 4.04 -11.22
C ALA A 8 -15.88 3.91 -9.88
N ASP A 9 -16.44 5.01 -9.38
CA ASP A 9 -17.00 5.15 -8.02
C ASP A 9 -18.02 4.08 -7.65
N LEU A 10 -18.76 3.56 -8.63
CA LEU A 10 -19.81 2.56 -8.43
C LEU A 10 -19.36 1.12 -8.74
N PHE A 11 -18.12 0.92 -9.14
CA PHE A 11 -17.62 -0.39 -9.56
C PHE A 11 -17.49 -1.36 -8.38
N LYS A 12 -18.15 -2.51 -8.49
CA LYS A 12 -18.14 -3.61 -7.52
C LYS A 12 -18.03 -4.98 -8.20
N GLY A 13 -17.49 -5.00 -9.42
CA GLY A 13 -17.40 -6.22 -10.22
C GLY A 13 -16.53 -7.26 -9.54
N ASP A 14 -16.88 -8.53 -9.71
CA ASP A 14 -16.05 -9.65 -9.29
C ASP A 14 -14.86 -9.81 -10.25
N LEU A 15 -13.66 -9.79 -9.69
CA LEU A 15 -12.38 -9.90 -10.39
C LEU A 15 -11.58 -11.15 -9.97
N SER A 16 -12.14 -11.99 -9.11
CA SER A 16 -11.44 -13.14 -8.50
C SER A 16 -10.91 -14.16 -9.52
N ASN A 17 -11.55 -14.25 -10.69
CA ASN A 17 -11.20 -15.17 -11.77
C ASN A 17 -10.32 -14.56 -12.87
N TRP A 18 -9.82 -13.33 -12.68
CA TRP A 18 -8.99 -12.69 -13.69
C TRP A 18 -7.58 -13.25 -13.67
N ASP A 19 -7.10 -13.67 -14.84
CA ASP A 19 -5.68 -13.98 -15.02
C ASP A 19 -4.91 -12.69 -15.27
N VAL A 20 -4.09 -12.31 -14.28
CA VAL A 20 -3.21 -11.13 -14.33
C VAL A 20 -1.72 -11.50 -14.34
N SER A 21 -1.39 -12.79 -14.49
CA SER A 21 -0.01 -13.32 -14.39
C SER A 21 1.00 -12.69 -15.36
N SER A 22 0.52 -12.20 -16.51
CA SER A 22 1.32 -11.55 -17.55
C SER A 22 1.32 -10.01 -17.47
N VAL A 23 0.62 -9.43 -16.49
CA VAL A 23 0.50 -7.98 -16.37
C VAL A 23 1.76 -7.42 -15.72
N THR A 24 2.37 -6.42 -16.36
CA THR A 24 3.56 -5.74 -15.83
C THR A 24 3.25 -4.37 -15.20
N ASN A 25 2.13 -3.75 -15.56
CA ASN A 25 1.76 -2.41 -15.11
C ASN A 25 0.31 -2.34 -14.62
N MET A 26 0.13 -2.02 -13.34
CA MET A 26 -1.16 -1.83 -12.66
C MET A 26 -1.32 -0.40 -12.10
N HIS A 27 -0.55 0.55 -12.63
CA HIS A 27 -0.59 1.95 -12.21
C HIS A 27 -2.02 2.51 -12.20
N GLY A 28 -2.46 3.02 -11.06
CA GLY A 28 -3.76 3.67 -10.90
C GLY A 28 -4.97 2.80 -11.22
N MET A 29 -4.84 1.46 -11.23
CA MET A 29 -5.90 0.57 -11.72
C MET A 29 -7.25 0.78 -11.02
N PHE A 30 -7.27 1.02 -9.71
CA PHE A 30 -8.45 1.29 -8.89
C PHE A 30 -8.43 2.69 -8.26
N TYR A 31 -7.66 3.62 -8.83
CA TYR A 31 -7.63 5.00 -8.35
C TYR A 31 -9.07 5.56 -8.33
N GLY A 32 -9.53 6.05 -7.18
CA GLY A 32 -10.85 6.64 -7.01
C GLY A 32 -12.00 5.66 -7.21
N ALA A 33 -11.76 4.35 -7.26
CA ALA A 33 -12.82 3.35 -7.27
C ALA A 33 -13.40 3.21 -5.85
N SER A 34 -14.08 4.26 -5.38
CA SER A 34 -14.41 4.46 -3.97
C SER A 34 -15.27 3.35 -3.35
N ALA A 35 -16.14 2.70 -4.13
CA ALA A 35 -16.95 1.57 -3.66
C ALA A 35 -16.35 0.18 -3.90
N PHE A 36 -15.16 0.08 -4.48
CA PHE A 36 -14.53 -1.20 -4.80
C PHE A 36 -13.97 -1.88 -3.55
N ASN A 37 -14.34 -3.14 -3.33
CA ASN A 37 -13.82 -4.02 -2.27
C ASN A 37 -13.86 -5.50 -2.71
N GLY A 38 -13.48 -5.75 -3.96
CA GLY A 38 -13.45 -7.11 -4.52
C GLY A 38 -12.30 -7.95 -3.95
N ASP A 39 -12.46 -9.26 -3.97
CA ASP A 39 -11.38 -10.19 -3.61
C ASP A 39 -10.33 -10.23 -4.73
N LEU A 40 -9.08 -9.97 -4.35
CA LEU A 40 -7.90 -9.97 -5.22
C LEU A 40 -6.82 -10.97 -4.74
N SER A 41 -7.14 -11.80 -3.74
CA SER A 41 -6.17 -12.67 -3.07
C SER A 41 -5.59 -13.76 -3.97
N SER A 42 -6.31 -14.11 -5.04
CA SER A 42 -5.92 -15.11 -6.06
C SER A 42 -5.03 -14.55 -7.18
N TRP A 43 -4.83 -13.23 -7.25
CA TRP A 43 -4.08 -12.60 -8.32
C TRP A 43 -2.59 -12.92 -8.24
N ASP A 44 -2.03 -13.46 -9.32
CA ASP A 44 -0.59 -13.58 -9.50
C ASP A 44 -0.01 -12.26 -10.02
N VAL A 45 0.57 -11.49 -9.11
CA VAL A 45 1.19 -10.18 -9.42
C VAL A 45 2.72 -10.25 -9.57
N SER A 46 3.30 -11.46 -9.66
CA SER A 46 4.76 -11.65 -9.66
C SER A 46 5.49 -10.99 -10.83
N SER A 47 4.79 -10.77 -11.96
CA SER A 47 5.29 -10.07 -13.14
C SER A 47 5.13 -8.54 -13.09
N VAL A 48 4.43 -8.00 -12.09
CA VAL A 48 4.12 -6.57 -12.03
C VAL A 48 5.35 -5.79 -11.58
N THR A 49 5.68 -4.74 -12.32
CA THR A 49 6.78 -3.81 -12.01
C THR A 49 6.29 -2.46 -11.47
N THR A 50 5.02 -2.10 -11.70
CA THR A 50 4.48 -0.79 -11.28
C THR A 50 3.07 -0.91 -10.72
N MET A 51 2.90 -0.45 -9.47
CA MET A 51 1.64 -0.40 -8.72
C MET A 51 1.34 1.00 -8.14
N SER A 52 2.07 2.04 -8.57
CA SER A 52 1.86 3.40 -8.06
C SER A 52 0.40 3.82 -8.19
N SER A 53 -0.14 4.45 -7.15
CA SER A 53 -1.51 4.94 -7.05
C SER A 53 -2.61 3.90 -7.25
N MET A 54 -2.31 2.59 -7.24
CA MET A 54 -3.25 1.54 -7.63
C MET A 54 -4.57 1.60 -6.85
N PHE A 55 -4.54 1.90 -5.56
CA PHE A 55 -5.72 2.02 -4.68
C PHE A 55 -5.89 3.44 -4.12
N TRP A 56 -5.29 4.45 -4.74
CA TRP A 56 -5.43 5.83 -4.25
C TRP A 56 -6.92 6.20 -4.22
N ALA A 57 -7.44 6.58 -3.05
CA ALA A 57 -8.83 7.00 -2.83
C ALA A 57 -9.86 5.89 -3.09
N ALA A 58 -9.44 4.62 -3.12
CA ALA A 58 -10.33 3.46 -3.04
C ALA A 58 -10.79 3.29 -1.58
N THR A 59 -11.64 4.20 -1.12
CA THR A 59 -11.96 4.38 0.30
C THR A 59 -12.57 3.15 0.97
N ALA A 60 -13.32 2.32 0.24
CA ALA A 60 -13.93 1.09 0.76
C ALA A 60 -13.03 -0.15 0.67
N PHE A 61 -11.87 -0.07 0.02
CA PHE A 61 -11.03 -1.23 -0.23
C PHE A 61 -10.37 -1.73 1.06
N ASN A 62 -10.57 -3.02 1.37
CA ASN A 62 -9.92 -3.73 2.47
C ASN A 62 -9.65 -5.20 2.12
N GLY A 63 -9.28 -5.47 0.87
CA GLY A 63 -8.97 -6.82 0.41
C GLY A 63 -7.69 -7.38 1.04
N ASN A 64 -7.63 -8.70 1.24
CA ASN A 64 -6.40 -9.36 1.68
C ASN A 64 -5.39 -9.44 0.53
N LEU A 65 -4.21 -8.85 0.73
CA LEU A 65 -3.11 -8.82 -0.25
C LEU A 65 -1.83 -9.52 0.25
N SER A 66 -1.87 -10.21 1.39
CA SER A 66 -0.67 -10.79 2.02
C SER A 66 0.00 -11.90 1.20
N SER A 67 -0.73 -12.51 0.27
CA SER A 67 -0.24 -13.54 -0.65
C SER A 67 0.50 -12.99 -1.87
N TRP A 68 0.43 -11.69 -2.12
CA TRP A 68 1.02 -11.08 -3.31
C TRP A 68 2.54 -11.12 -3.29
N ASN A 69 3.13 -11.67 -4.36
CA ASN A 69 4.57 -11.58 -4.58
C ASN A 69 4.89 -10.25 -5.28
N VAL A 70 5.39 -9.27 -4.52
CA VAL A 70 5.71 -7.92 -5.01
C VAL A 70 7.22 -7.68 -5.23
N SER A 71 8.04 -8.73 -5.19
CA SER A 71 9.51 -8.62 -5.29
C SER A 71 10.03 -7.98 -6.58
N SER A 72 9.22 -8.02 -7.66
CA SER A 72 9.52 -7.40 -8.96
C SER A 72 9.11 -5.92 -9.06
N VAL A 73 8.37 -5.40 -8.08
CA VAL A 73 7.77 -4.05 -8.14
C VAL A 73 8.83 -3.00 -7.83
N THR A 74 8.92 -1.98 -8.69
CA THR A 74 9.85 -0.86 -8.53
C THR A 74 9.17 0.46 -8.17
N GLY A 75 7.86 0.59 -8.43
CA GLY A 75 7.07 1.80 -8.12
C GLY A 75 5.79 1.50 -7.36
N MET A 76 5.68 2.04 -6.14
CA MET A 76 4.52 1.92 -5.25
C MET A 76 4.05 3.28 -4.68
N GLY A 77 4.58 4.40 -5.17
CA GLY A 77 4.19 5.73 -4.72
C GLY A 77 2.67 5.92 -4.71
N TRP A 78 2.15 6.51 -3.65
CA TRP A 78 0.72 6.80 -3.44
C TRP A 78 -0.24 5.60 -3.49
N MET A 79 0.26 4.35 -3.49
CA MET A 79 -0.54 3.15 -3.76
C MET A 79 -1.81 3.07 -2.91
N PHE A 80 -1.73 3.36 -1.61
CA PHE A 80 -2.87 3.32 -0.68
C PHE A 80 -3.31 4.69 -0.19
N ASN A 81 -2.79 5.79 -0.75
CA ASN A 81 -3.13 7.14 -0.28
C ASN A 81 -4.66 7.34 -0.29
N GLY A 82 -5.27 7.70 0.84
CA GLY A 82 -6.73 7.84 0.92
C GLY A 82 -7.56 6.55 0.83
N ALA A 83 -6.94 5.36 0.80
CA ALA A 83 -7.62 4.08 1.00
C ALA A 83 -7.92 3.85 2.49
N ILE A 84 -8.85 4.63 3.04
CA ILE A 84 -9.05 4.78 4.49
C ILE A 84 -9.49 3.49 5.22
N SER A 85 -10.06 2.52 4.52
CA SER A 85 -10.53 1.26 5.11
C SER A 85 -9.47 0.16 5.10
N PHE A 86 -8.36 0.35 4.39
CA PHE A 86 -7.34 -0.68 4.21
C PHE A 86 -6.51 -0.84 5.49
N ASN A 87 -6.49 -2.04 6.05
CA ASN A 87 -5.69 -2.38 7.24
C ASN A 87 -5.01 -3.76 7.14
N GLY A 88 -4.77 -4.24 5.92
CA GLY A 88 -4.15 -5.54 5.68
C GLY A 88 -2.71 -5.63 6.18
N ASP A 89 -2.34 -6.80 6.72
CA ASP A 89 -0.96 -7.15 7.06
C ASP A 89 -0.17 -7.48 5.78
N LEU A 90 0.87 -6.69 5.49
CA LEU A 90 1.77 -6.87 4.35
C LEU A 90 3.22 -7.18 4.79
N SER A 91 3.39 -7.74 5.98
CA SER A 91 4.68 -8.18 6.56
C SER A 91 5.51 -9.09 5.66
N SER A 92 4.82 -9.89 4.85
CA SER A 92 5.41 -10.86 3.92
C SER A 92 5.98 -10.24 2.65
N TRP A 93 5.70 -8.97 2.38
CA TRP A 93 6.09 -8.34 1.12
C TRP A 93 7.58 -8.04 1.07
N ASP A 94 8.26 -8.59 0.06
CA ASP A 94 9.61 -8.17 -0.29
C ASP A 94 9.56 -6.89 -1.14
N VAL A 95 9.85 -5.76 -0.50
CA VAL A 95 9.87 -4.43 -1.12
C VAL A 95 11.29 -3.95 -1.47
N SER A 96 12.28 -4.83 -1.46
CA SER A 96 13.69 -4.47 -1.70
C SER A 96 13.98 -3.86 -3.07
N SER A 97 13.16 -4.20 -4.08
CA SER A 97 13.24 -3.64 -5.43
C SER A 97 12.56 -2.27 -5.59
N VAL A 98 11.81 -1.81 -4.59
CA VAL A 98 11.01 -0.58 -4.70
C VAL A 98 11.91 0.65 -4.59
N THR A 99 11.82 1.51 -5.61
CA THR A 99 12.59 2.76 -5.71
C THR A 99 11.75 3.99 -5.42
N ASP A 100 10.42 3.89 -5.49
CA ASP A 100 9.48 4.97 -5.21
C ASP A 100 8.37 4.50 -4.25
N MET A 101 8.41 5.04 -3.03
CA MET A 101 7.43 4.84 -1.94
C MET A 101 6.72 6.15 -1.54
N THR A 102 6.82 7.19 -2.37
CA THR A 102 6.41 8.57 -2.07
C THR A 102 4.94 8.60 -1.60
N PHE A 103 4.69 9.07 -0.36
CA PHE A 103 3.37 9.29 0.27
C PHE A 103 2.38 8.10 0.31
N ASN A 104 2.87 6.88 0.54
CA ASN A 104 2.01 5.80 1.04
C ASN A 104 1.57 6.10 2.50
N GLN A 105 0.39 5.63 2.91
CA GLN A 105 -0.33 5.99 4.17
C GLN A 105 0.48 5.86 5.49
N ASP A 106 -0.10 6.33 6.60
CA ASP A 106 0.43 6.31 7.98
C ASP A 106 1.05 4.95 8.39
N LEU A 107 2.37 4.95 8.66
CA LEU A 107 3.24 3.77 8.73
C LEU A 107 3.38 3.15 10.13
N CYS A 108 2.71 3.68 11.15
CA CYS A 108 2.84 3.19 12.54
C CYS A 108 2.40 1.73 12.73
N ALA A 109 1.51 1.20 11.90
CA ALA A 109 1.09 -0.20 11.96
C ALA A 109 2.13 -1.19 11.40
N TRP A 110 3.12 -0.70 10.65
CA TRP A 110 4.08 -1.52 9.93
C TRP A 110 5.49 -1.50 10.55
N ALA A 111 5.76 -0.58 11.47
CA ALA A 111 7.07 -0.47 12.13
C ALA A 111 7.45 -1.71 12.97
N ASP A 112 6.48 -2.44 13.50
CA ASP A 112 6.71 -3.68 14.28
C ASP A 112 6.98 -4.92 13.42
N ILE A 113 6.82 -4.78 12.10
CA ILE A 113 6.71 -5.88 11.15
C ILE A 113 7.98 -6.05 10.28
N PHE A 114 8.73 -4.98 10.01
CA PHE A 114 9.89 -5.04 9.11
C PHE A 114 11.22 -5.13 9.87
N PRO A 115 12.10 -6.12 9.56
CA PRO A 115 13.48 -6.08 10.03
C PRO A 115 14.22 -4.87 9.44
N TYR A 116 14.68 -4.03 10.36
CA TYR A 116 15.22 -2.66 10.26
C TYR A 116 16.21 -2.31 9.12
N SER A 117 16.73 -3.27 8.34
CA SER A 117 17.74 -2.99 7.31
C SER A 117 17.18 -2.63 5.93
N SER A 118 15.95 -3.02 5.62
CA SER A 118 15.35 -2.83 4.29
C SER A 118 14.39 -1.63 4.22
N ALA A 119 13.99 -1.08 5.38
CA ALA A 119 12.99 -0.03 5.49
C ALA A 119 13.58 1.39 5.65
N SER A 120 14.91 1.55 5.61
CA SER A 120 15.56 2.86 5.80
C SER A 120 15.06 3.93 4.82
N ASN A 121 14.60 3.51 3.63
CA ASN A 121 14.13 4.40 2.56
C ASN A 121 12.65 4.78 2.67
N ILE A 122 11.86 4.07 3.48
CA ILE A 122 10.44 4.40 3.74
C ILE A 122 10.35 5.50 4.80
N PHE A 123 11.27 5.53 5.76
CA PHE A 123 11.28 6.47 6.89
C PHE A 123 12.13 7.74 6.67
N THR A 124 13.03 7.75 5.69
CA THR A 124 13.95 8.89 5.48
C THR A 124 13.29 10.13 4.87
N ASN A 125 12.08 10.02 4.32
CA ASN A 125 11.32 11.14 3.76
C ASN A 125 9.89 11.30 4.34
N SER A 126 9.51 10.50 5.34
CA SER A 126 8.20 10.61 5.99
C SER A 126 8.13 11.71 7.05
N GLY A 127 9.27 12.27 7.46
CA GLY A 127 9.35 13.25 8.55
C GLY A 127 9.24 12.63 9.95
N CYS A 128 9.27 11.30 10.07
CA CYS A 128 9.32 10.60 11.36
C CYS A 128 10.78 10.36 11.76
N ALA A 129 11.19 10.83 12.94
CA ALA A 129 12.53 10.54 13.46
C ALA A 129 12.70 9.04 13.75
N PHE A 130 13.76 8.44 13.20
CA PHE A 130 14.25 7.11 13.56
C PHE A 130 14.96 7.17 14.90
N ASP A 131 14.24 7.31 15.99
CA ASP A 131 14.71 6.79 17.27
C ASP A 131 13.50 6.40 18.11
N GLY A 132 13.60 5.28 18.83
CA GLY A 132 12.52 4.72 19.62
C GLY A 132 12.13 5.54 20.85
N THR A 133 12.14 6.86 20.77
CA THR A 133 11.58 7.75 21.79
C THR A 133 10.55 8.71 21.16
N PRO A 134 9.31 8.75 21.67
CA PRO A 134 8.33 9.74 21.21
C PRO A 134 8.82 11.16 21.54
N GLN A 135 9.31 11.89 20.54
CA GLN A 135 9.68 13.30 20.68
C GLN A 135 8.41 14.16 20.75
N LEU A 136 8.29 14.94 21.83
CA LEU A 136 7.07 15.61 22.29
C LEU A 136 6.58 16.81 21.44
N ASP A 137 7.21 17.11 20.31
CA ASP A 137 6.89 18.33 19.54
C ASP A 137 6.90 18.19 18.01
N GLN A 138 6.96 16.97 17.44
CA GLN A 138 6.84 16.80 15.99
C GLN A 138 5.39 16.86 15.52
N ARG A 139 4.94 18.08 15.19
CA ARG A 139 3.67 18.33 14.50
C ARG A 139 3.79 18.02 13.00
N GLY A 140 3.67 16.74 12.67
CA GLY A 140 3.33 16.22 11.34
C GLY A 140 2.12 15.28 11.45
N PRO A 141 1.29 15.15 10.40
CA PRO A 141 -0.04 14.52 10.48
C PRO A 141 -0.05 13.01 10.82
N PHE A 142 1.10 12.36 11.01
CA PHE A 142 1.23 10.90 11.11
C PHE A 142 2.23 10.42 12.19
N CYS A 143 2.56 11.26 13.18
CA CYS A 143 3.27 10.81 14.40
C CYS A 143 2.32 10.59 15.59
N ALA A 144 1.01 10.74 15.40
CA ALA A 144 0.05 10.73 16.48
C ALA A 144 -1.26 10.04 16.06
N SER A 145 -1.33 8.74 16.28
CA SER A 145 -2.59 8.18 16.78
C SER A 145 -2.35 7.72 18.22
N SER A 146 -3.18 8.20 19.13
CA SER A 146 -3.23 7.87 20.57
C SER A 146 -3.54 6.40 20.87
N SER A 147 -3.37 5.53 19.88
CA SER A 147 -3.73 4.11 19.86
C SER A 147 -2.52 3.20 19.58
N CYS A 148 -1.33 3.73 19.33
CA CYS A 148 -0.09 2.97 19.41
C CYS A 148 0.32 2.77 20.88
N THR A 149 -0.37 1.88 21.58
CA THR A 149 0.14 1.28 22.82
C THR A 149 0.90 0.02 22.44
N ILE A 150 2.23 0.09 22.40
CA ILE A 150 3.07 -1.09 22.49
C ILE A 150 2.81 -1.65 23.89
N SER A 151 2.14 -2.80 23.98
CA SER A 151 2.04 -3.57 25.23
C SER A 151 3.29 -4.40 25.44
#